data_AF-M0A2X3-F1
#
_entry.id   AF-M0A2X3-F1
#
_cell.length_a   1.000
_cell.length_b   1.000
_cell.length_c   1.000
_cell.angle_alpha   90.00
_cell.angle_beta   90.00
_cell.angle_gamma   90.00
#
_symmetry.space_group_name_H-M   'P 1'
#
loop_
_entity.id
_entity.type
_entity.pdbx_description
1 polymer ?
#
loop_
_entity_poly.entity_id
_entity_poly.type
_entity_poly.pdbx_seq_one_letter_code
_entity_poly.pdbx_strand_id
1 'polypeptide(L)' 'MKLVVTGAAGGAGSWAVDHFATDGHEVSASISSAPRDSRTER' A
#
# COMPACT_ATOMS: atom_id res chain seq x y z
N MET A 1 10.78 -11.30 -8.94
CA MET A 1 10.82 -11.47 -7.46
C MET A 1 9.47 -11.05 -6.86
N LYS A 2 9.11 -11.57 -5.67
CA LYS A 2 7.88 -11.19 -4.97
C LYS A 2 8.15 -10.05 -3.98
N LEU A 3 7.41 -8.96 -4.09
CA LEU A 3 7.57 -7.75 -3.25
C LEU A 3 6.24 -7.42 -2.56
N VAL A 4 6.30 -7.07 -1.28
CA VAL A 4 5.15 -6.58 -0.52
C VAL A 4 5.36 -5.10 -0.22
N VAL A 5 4.49 -4.24 -0.71
CA VAL A 5 4.55 -2.79 -0.47
C VAL A 5 3.48 -2.40 0.54
N THR A 6 3.90 -2.05 1.75
CA THR A 6 3.01 -1.55 2.81
C THR A 6 2.78 -0.05 2.64
N GLY A 7 1.55 0.43 2.80
CA GLY A 7 1.22 1.84 2.58
C GLY A 7 1.15 2.21 1.09
N ALA A 8 0.77 1.26 0.23
CA ALA A 8 0.70 1.45 -1.22
C ALA A 8 -0.24 2.58 -1.68
N ALA A 9 -1.15 3.04 -0.81
CA ALA A 9 -2.07 4.15 -1.08
C ALA A 9 -1.43 5.55 -0.91
N GLY A 10 -0.22 5.66 -0.31
CA GLY A 10 0.50 6.93 -0.21
C GLY A 10 1.35 7.20 -1.45
N GLY A 11 1.75 8.46 -1.69
CA GLY A 11 2.48 8.85 -2.89
C GLY A 11 3.76 8.04 -3.15
N ALA A 12 4.56 7.77 -2.10
CA ALA A 12 5.76 6.92 -2.22
C ALA A 12 5.41 5.44 -2.47
N GLY A 13 4.34 4.94 -1.84
CA GLY A 13 3.89 3.56 -1.99
C GLY A 13 3.34 3.28 -3.39
N SER A 14 2.57 4.22 -3.95
CA SER A 14 2.03 4.10 -5.30
C SER A 14 3.14 4.13 -6.36
N TRP A 15 4.13 5.01 -6.21
CA TRP A 15 5.30 5.04 -7.10
C TRP A 15 6.10 3.73 -7.03
N ALA A 16 6.34 3.20 -5.83
CA ALA A 16 7.08 1.95 -5.67
C ALA A 16 6.36 0.77 -6.32
N VAL A 17 5.03 0.66 -6.17
CA VAL A 17 4.24 -0.39 -6.83
C VAL A 17 4.36 -0.30 -8.35
N ASP A 18 4.22 0.89 -8.92
CA ASP A 18 4.29 1.13 -10.37
C ASP A 18 5.68 0.80 -10.95
N HIS A 19 6.74 1.26 -10.28
CA HIS A 19 8.12 1.03 -10.67
C HIS A 19 8.47 -0.47 -10.68
N PHE A 20 8.18 -1.18 -9.59
CA PHE A 20 8.51 -2.60 -9.49
C PHE A 20 7.60 -3.49 -10.34
N ALA A 21 6.34 -3.10 -10.58
CA ALA A 21 5.49 -3.82 -11.52
C ALA A 21 5.99 -3.69 -12.96
N THR A 22 6.47 -2.50 -13.36
CA THR A 22 7.04 -2.25 -14.69
C THR A 22 8.32 -3.05 -14.93
N ASP A 23 9.14 -3.23 -13.90
CA ASP A 23 10.35 -4.07 -13.95
C ASP A 23 10.05 -5.59 -13.99
N GLY A 24 8.77 -6.00 -14.01
CA GLY A 24 8.36 -7.39 -14.12
C GLY A 24 8.37 -8.16 -12.80
N HIS A 25 8.34 -7.44 -11.66
CA HIS A 25 8.21 -8.06 -10.34
C HIS A 25 6.73 -8.34 -10.01
N GLU A 26 6.50 -9.39 -9.24
CA GLU A 26 5.18 -9.72 -8.71
C GLU A 26 4.98 -8.92 -7.42
N VAL A 27 4.15 -7.87 -7.48
CA VAL A 27 3.97 -6.91 -6.38
C VAL A 27 2.61 -7.14 -5.69
N SER A 28 2.64 -7.30 -4.38
CA SER A 28 1.45 -7.30 -3.52
C SER A 28 1.37 -6.00 -2.73
N ALA A 29 0.35 -5.19 -3.05
CA ALA A 29 0.10 -3.93 -2.38
C ALA A 29 -0.73 -4.15 -1.10
N SER A 30 -0.20 -3.74 0.04
CA SER A 30 -0.92 -3.70 1.31
C SER A 30 -1.33 -2.26 1.62
N ILE A 31 -2.63 -2.02 1.60
CA ILE A 31 -3.24 -0.78 2.06
C ILE A 31 -3.68 -0.96 3.51
N SER A 32 -3.11 -0.17 4.42
CA SER A 32 -3.60 -0.14 5.79
C SER A 32 -4.83 0.77 5.82
N SER A 33 -6.01 0.21 5.61
CA SER A 33 -7.24 0.82 6.08
C SER A 33 -7.26 0.64 7.60
N ALA A 34 -6.65 1.55 8.35
CA ALA A 34 -7.03 1.67 9.75
C ALA A 34 -8.56 1.84 9.73
N PRO A 35 -9.34 1.01 10.44
CA PRO A 35 -10.72 1.40 10.72
C PRO A 35 -10.59 2.79 11.32
N ARG A 36 -11.21 3.82 10.71
CA ARG A 36 -11.47 5.02 11.50
C ARG A 36 -12.38 4.51 12.61
N ASP A 37 -11.81 4.19 13.76
CA ASP A 37 -12.54 4.10 15.01
C ASP A 37 -13.08 5.51 15.28
N SER A 38 -14.17 5.85 14.60
CA SER A 38 -15.06 6.91 15.03
C SER A 38 -15.96 6.35 16.12
N ARG A 39 -15.34 5.87 17.20
CA ARG A 39 -15.97 5.80 18.52
C ARG A 39 -15.52 7.02 19.31
N THR A 40 -15.91 8.19 18.80
CA THR A 40 -16.05 9.38 19.65
C THR A 40 -17.44 9.31 20.26
N GLU A 41 -17.60 8.42 21.23
CA GLU A 41 -18.65 8.59 22.24
C GLU A 41 -18.12 9.59 23.26
N ARG A 42 -18.50 10.87 23.13
CA ARG A 42 -18.68 11.77 24.27
C ARG A 42 -19.55 12.96 23.91
#